data_AF-A0A2B9DLF0-F1
#
_entry.id   AF-A0A2B9DLF0-F1
#
_cell.length_a   1.000
_cell.length_b   1.000
_cell.length_c   1.000
_cell.angle_alpha   90.00
_cell.angle_beta   90.00
_cell.angle_gamma   90.00
#
_symmetry.space_group_name_H-M   'P 1'
#
loop_
_entity.id
_entity.type
_entity.pdbx_description
1 polymer ?
#
loop_
_entity_poly.entity_id
_entity_poly.type
_entity_poly.pdbx_seq_one_letter_code
_entity_poly.pdbx_strand_id
1 'polypeptide(L)'
;KLSSYKDLTSKGIGIILISHRLSEIRNFADDVTVLHNGKVALSEAITKITDQQIVEAMTGKQLTLPINTAPKRGNEELLKVQELQLHKDHSPLSLTIRKGETVVIYGLIGSGKTTLAETLFGARHTYHAEIDGQNITIKTPRDAIKAKIALVPEERRKQGLFLSENIISHTNLHQSGWRRKQTELNNATAAITAFSISPNDPKAFIHSLSGGNQQKVSIAKWDGFKPNLFLLDEPTKGVDIAAKQDIFQFIRNITDNGSSVIYFTGEQDEALHIADRILILANGKFVGEYLPSDLSPEQLLHLSEGSYSIESHS
;
A
#
# COMPACT_ATOMS: atom_id res chain seq x y z
N LYS A 1 12.31 18.69 -10.90
CA LYS A 1 13.26 17.61 -10.53
C LYS A 1 13.99 17.03 -11.75
N LEU A 2 13.30 16.74 -12.86
CA LEU A 2 13.93 16.22 -14.11
C LEU A 2 15.06 17.10 -14.68
N SER A 3 14.92 18.42 -14.65
CA SER A 3 15.93 19.36 -15.16
C SER A 3 17.23 19.32 -14.36
N SER A 4 17.16 19.08 -13.05
CA SER A 4 18.32 19.18 -12.17
C SER A 4 19.34 18.07 -12.37
N TYR A 5 18.93 16.85 -12.73
CA TYR A 5 19.87 15.75 -12.99
C TYR A 5 20.63 15.94 -14.29
N LYS A 6 19.93 16.32 -15.37
CA LYS A 6 20.54 16.59 -16.67
C LYS A 6 21.48 17.80 -16.65
N ASP A 7 21.15 18.83 -15.87
CA ASP A 7 22.02 20.00 -15.68
C ASP A 7 23.32 19.66 -14.93
N LEU A 8 23.29 18.67 -14.03
CA LEU A 8 24.48 18.24 -13.29
C LEU A 8 25.37 17.35 -14.17
N THR A 9 24.78 16.44 -14.93
CA THR A 9 25.54 15.60 -15.87
C THR A 9 26.15 16.44 -17.00
N SER A 10 25.46 17.47 -17.50
CA SER A 10 26.03 18.39 -18.50
C SER A 10 27.22 19.21 -17.98
N LYS A 11 27.40 19.31 -16.66
CA LYS A 11 28.55 19.95 -16.02
C LYS A 11 29.71 18.97 -15.75
N GLY A 12 29.62 17.73 -16.26
CA GLY A 12 30.64 16.70 -16.08
C GLY A 12 30.64 16.05 -14.69
N ILE A 13 29.55 16.18 -13.93
CA ILE A 13 29.43 15.59 -12.59
C ILE A 13 28.88 14.16 -12.73
N GLY A 14 29.64 13.17 -12.24
CA GLY A 14 29.16 11.80 -12.12
C GLY A 14 28.17 11.65 -10.95
N ILE A 15 27.06 10.97 -11.18
CA ILE A 15 26.00 10.78 -10.18
C ILE A 15 25.83 9.29 -9.93
N ILE A 16 25.91 8.88 -8.66
CA ILE A 16 25.52 7.54 -8.23
C ILE A 16 24.13 7.64 -7.64
N LEU A 17 23.14 7.11 -8.35
CA LEU A 17 21.75 7.03 -7.90
C LEU A 17 21.47 5.63 -7.35
N ILE A 18 21.02 5.55 -6.09
CA ILE A 18 20.54 4.31 -5.48
C ILE A 18 19.01 4.36 -5.54
N SER A 19 18.42 3.59 -6.45
CA SER A 19 16.97 3.46 -6.58
C SER A 19 16.56 2.01 -6.85
N HIS A 20 15.36 1.65 -6.38
CA HIS A 20 14.68 0.38 -6.72
C HIS A 20 13.46 0.65 -7.63
N ARG A 21 13.24 1.90 -8.03
CA ARG A 21 12.13 2.33 -8.86
C ARG A 21 12.53 2.26 -10.32
N LEU A 22 11.96 1.31 -11.06
CA LEU A 22 12.31 1.06 -12.46
C LEU A 22 12.09 2.29 -13.34
N SER A 23 11.01 3.03 -13.10
CA SER A 23 10.73 4.28 -13.82
C SER A 23 11.81 5.34 -13.61
N GLU A 24 12.37 5.47 -12.41
CA GLU A 24 13.50 6.39 -12.15
C GLU A 24 14.78 5.89 -12.84
N ILE A 25 15.08 4.59 -12.72
CA ILE A 25 16.25 3.97 -13.35
C ILE A 25 16.21 4.19 -14.87
N ARG A 26 15.06 3.93 -15.51
CA ARG A 26 14.86 4.11 -16.95
C ARG A 26 15.03 5.56 -17.42
N ASN A 27 14.58 6.50 -16.60
CA ASN A 27 14.56 7.90 -16.99
C ASN A 27 15.89 8.63 -16.75
N PHE A 28 16.75 8.12 -15.84
CA PHE A 28 17.92 8.87 -15.37
C PHE A 28 19.26 8.13 -15.45
N ALA A 29 19.30 6.80 -15.56
CA ALA A 29 20.55 6.06 -15.54
C ALA A 29 21.11 5.85 -16.95
N ASP A 30 22.42 6.00 -17.11
CA ASP A 30 23.16 5.55 -18.30
C ASP A 30 23.56 4.07 -18.16
N ASP A 31 24.08 3.71 -16.98
CA ASP A 31 24.50 2.37 -16.58
C ASP A 31 23.77 1.92 -15.31
N VAL A 32 23.53 0.61 -15.19
CA VAL A 32 22.90 0.00 -14.02
C VAL A 32 23.78 -1.11 -13.48
N THR A 33 24.10 -0.99 -12.19
CA THR A 33 24.75 -2.05 -11.42
C THR A 33 23.80 -2.54 -10.32
N VAL A 34 23.49 -3.83 -10.35
CA VAL A 34 22.63 -4.48 -9.37
C VAL A 34 23.46 -5.29 -8.40
N LEU A 35 23.29 -5.02 -7.11
CA LEU A 35 23.87 -5.80 -6.02
C LEU A 35 22.82 -6.74 -5.42
N HIS A 36 23.14 -8.03 -5.32
CA HIS A 36 22.30 -9.03 -4.67
C HIS A 36 23.17 -9.92 -3.77
N ASN A 37 22.77 -10.10 -2.50
CA ASN A 37 23.52 -10.85 -1.48
C ASN A 37 25.00 -10.46 -1.37
N GLY A 38 25.29 -9.15 -1.44
CA GLY A 38 26.65 -8.62 -1.31
C GLY A 38 27.56 -8.85 -2.53
N LYS A 39 27.01 -9.32 -3.65
CA LYS A 39 27.73 -9.54 -4.91
C LYS A 39 27.09 -8.74 -6.04
N VAL A 40 27.88 -8.39 -7.06
CA VAL A 40 27.36 -7.81 -8.30
C VAL A 40 26.64 -8.90 -9.07
N ALA A 41 25.33 -8.73 -9.26
CA ALA A 41 24.48 -9.67 -10.00
C ALA A 41 24.34 -9.27 -11.48
N LEU A 42 24.36 -7.97 -11.77
CA LEU A 42 24.26 -7.41 -13.12
C LEU A 42 24.99 -6.06 -13.17
N SER A 43 25.66 -5.77 -14.28
CA SER A 43 26.32 -4.47 -14.52
C SER A 43 26.34 -4.23 -16.03
N GLU A 44 25.41 -3.42 -16.53
CA GLU A 44 25.23 -3.18 -17.97
C GLU A 44 24.65 -1.79 -18.25
N ALA A 45 24.80 -1.31 -19.48
CA ALA A 45 24.15 -0.10 -19.96
C ALA A 45 22.62 -0.27 -19.97
N ILE A 46 21.86 0.76 -19.57
CA ILE A 46 20.39 0.69 -19.46
C ILE A 46 19.73 0.30 -20.79
N THR A 47 20.35 0.66 -21.91
CA THR A 47 19.86 0.40 -23.27
C THR A 47 19.97 -1.07 -23.68
N LYS A 48 20.78 -1.87 -22.99
CA LYS A 48 21.03 -3.28 -23.31
C LYS A 48 20.24 -4.26 -22.45
N ILE A 49 19.51 -3.77 -21.45
CA ILE A 49 18.85 -4.60 -20.44
C ILE A 49 17.36 -4.30 -20.36
N THR A 50 16.57 -5.33 -20.13
CA THR A 50 15.12 -5.23 -19.90
C THR A 50 14.82 -5.00 -18.42
N ASP A 51 13.63 -4.47 -18.12
CA ASP A 51 13.17 -4.29 -16.73
C ASP A 51 13.10 -5.62 -16.01
N GLN A 52 12.67 -6.66 -16.72
CA GLN A 52 12.63 -8.02 -16.22
C GLN A 52 14.02 -8.50 -15.80
N GLN A 53 15.07 -8.26 -16.60
CA GLN A 53 16.45 -8.64 -16.25
C GLN A 53 16.98 -7.87 -15.03
N ILE A 54 16.64 -6.58 -14.91
CA ILE A 54 17.00 -5.78 -13.72
C ILE A 54 16.34 -6.37 -12.48
N VAL A 55 15.04 -6.64 -12.54
CA VAL A 55 14.28 -7.20 -11.42
C VAL A 55 14.79 -8.61 -11.06
N GLU A 56 15.05 -9.45 -12.06
CA GLU A 56 15.63 -10.78 -11.87
C GLU A 56 16.99 -10.71 -11.17
N ALA A 57 17.86 -9.78 -11.60
CA ALA A 57 19.14 -9.56 -10.95
C ALA A 57 18.99 -9.02 -9.51
N MET A 58 17.98 -8.18 -9.24
CA MET A 58 17.75 -7.60 -7.91
C MET A 58 17.23 -8.63 -6.90
N THR A 59 16.50 -9.62 -7.37
CA THR A 59 15.69 -10.50 -6.51
C THR A 59 16.06 -11.98 -6.61
N GLY A 60 16.84 -12.36 -7.62
CA GLY A 60 17.24 -13.74 -7.89
C GLY A 60 16.11 -14.61 -8.46
N LYS A 61 14.96 -14.04 -8.86
CA LYS A 61 13.79 -14.76 -9.38
C LYS A 61 13.16 -14.01 -10.55
N GLN A 62 12.52 -14.73 -11.48
CA GLN A 62 11.57 -14.11 -12.41
C GLN A 62 10.37 -13.61 -11.63
N LEU A 63 10.24 -12.30 -11.54
CA LEU A 63 9.25 -11.66 -10.69
C LEU A 63 8.29 -10.84 -11.55
N THR A 64 7.18 -11.44 -11.96
CA THR A 64 6.05 -10.72 -12.54
C THR A 64 5.16 -10.18 -11.43
N LEU A 65 4.89 -8.87 -11.41
CA LEU A 65 3.82 -8.35 -10.55
C LEU A 65 2.53 -9.08 -10.96
N PRO A 66 1.84 -9.73 -10.02
CA PRO A 66 0.62 -10.41 -10.39
C PRO A 66 -0.36 -9.33 -10.88
N ILE A 67 -1.08 -9.61 -11.97
CA ILE A 67 -2.09 -8.72 -12.53
C ILE A 67 -3.43 -9.16 -11.95
N ASN A 68 -4.26 -8.23 -11.49
CA ASN A 68 -5.65 -8.57 -11.18
C ASN A 68 -6.41 -8.74 -12.50
N THR A 69 -6.56 -9.99 -12.94
CA THR A 69 -7.14 -10.32 -14.26
C THR A 69 -8.66 -10.47 -14.23
N ALA A 70 -9.28 -10.49 -13.05
CA ALA A 70 -10.72 -10.67 -12.89
C ALA A 70 -11.22 -9.87 -11.67
N PRO A 71 -11.78 -8.66 -11.88
CA PRO A 71 -12.30 -7.84 -10.80
C PRO A 71 -13.37 -8.58 -10.01
N LYS A 72 -13.23 -8.65 -8.68
CA LYS A 72 -14.21 -9.28 -7.80
C LYS A 72 -15.47 -8.42 -7.71
N ARG A 73 -16.52 -8.81 -8.42
CA ARG A 73 -17.81 -8.12 -8.41
C ARG A 73 -18.77 -8.77 -7.41
N GLY A 74 -18.51 -8.55 -6.12
CA GLY A 74 -19.52 -8.77 -5.09
C GLY A 74 -20.64 -7.74 -5.21
N ASN A 75 -21.83 -8.07 -4.71
CA ASN A 75 -22.94 -7.11 -4.55
C ASN A 75 -23.17 -6.73 -3.08
N GLU A 76 -22.54 -7.42 -2.14
CA GLU A 76 -22.68 -7.14 -0.71
C GLU A 76 -21.79 -5.96 -0.29
N GLU A 77 -22.41 -4.89 0.18
CA GLU A 77 -21.73 -3.72 0.72
C GLU A 77 -21.16 -4.06 2.11
N LEU A 78 -19.85 -3.81 2.30
CA LEU A 78 -19.18 -3.91 3.59
C LEU A 78 -19.18 -2.56 4.32
N LEU A 79 -18.81 -1.50 3.61
CA LEU A 79 -18.70 -0.14 4.15
C LEU A 79 -19.39 0.80 3.18
N LYS A 80 -20.26 1.65 3.69
CA LYS A 80 -20.84 2.77 2.97
C LYS A 80 -20.71 4.02 3.83
N VAL A 81 -20.10 5.04 3.23
CA VAL A 81 -19.96 6.36 3.84
C VAL A 81 -20.56 7.38 2.90
N GLN A 82 -21.46 8.20 3.44
CA GLN A 82 -22.11 9.27 2.70
C GLN A 82 -21.72 10.61 3.31
N GLU A 83 -21.51 11.58 2.43
CA GLU A 83 -21.21 12.97 2.80
C GLU A 83 -20.02 13.14 3.78
N LEU A 84 -18.98 12.32 3.63
CA LEU A 84 -17.76 12.40 4.43
C LEU A 84 -16.98 13.69 4.16
N GLN A 85 -17.06 14.61 5.10
CA GLN A 85 -16.33 15.87 5.04
C GLN A 85 -14.87 15.69 5.48
N LEU A 86 -13.88 15.79 4.58
CA LEU A 86 -12.46 15.71 4.95
C LEU A 86 -11.86 17.03 5.44
N HIS A 87 -12.34 18.14 4.87
CA HIS A 87 -11.92 19.49 5.21
C HIS A 87 -13.05 20.45 4.89
N LYS A 88 -13.26 21.48 5.70
CA LYS A 88 -14.36 22.46 5.55
C LYS A 88 -14.47 23.11 4.16
N ASP A 89 -13.36 23.24 3.44
CA ASP A 89 -13.29 23.93 2.15
C ASP A 89 -13.46 22.99 0.93
N HIS A 90 -13.58 21.67 1.17
CA HIS A 90 -13.77 20.68 0.12
C HIS A 90 -15.22 20.19 0.06
N SER A 91 -15.63 19.61 -1.05
CA SER A 91 -16.93 18.96 -1.16
C SER A 91 -16.90 17.65 -0.38
N PRO A 92 -18.00 17.24 0.26
CA PRO A 92 -18.04 15.97 0.98
C PRO A 92 -17.92 14.79 0.00
N LEU A 93 -17.34 13.70 0.49
CA LEU A 93 -17.07 12.49 -0.29
C LEU A 93 -18.06 11.40 0.05
N SER A 94 -18.45 10.59 -0.94
CA SER A 94 -19.16 9.35 -0.68
C SER A 94 -18.36 8.19 -1.26
N LEU A 95 -18.29 7.08 -0.52
CA LEU A 95 -17.63 5.88 -0.99
C LEU A 95 -18.36 4.63 -0.48
N THR A 96 -18.34 3.59 -1.30
CA THR A 96 -18.86 2.26 -0.97
C THR A 96 -17.82 1.21 -1.29
N ILE A 97 -17.53 0.37 -0.31
CA ILE A 97 -16.67 -0.80 -0.40
C ILE A 97 -17.53 -2.05 -0.24
N ARG A 98 -17.31 -3.02 -1.11
CA ARG A 98 -17.98 -4.32 -1.14
C ARG A 98 -17.09 -5.39 -0.54
N LYS A 99 -17.71 -6.44 -0.01
CA LYS A 99 -16.97 -7.55 0.62
C LYS A 99 -16.03 -8.22 -0.38
N GLY A 100 -14.78 -8.41 0.04
CA GLY A 100 -13.77 -9.15 -0.72
C GLY A 100 -13.10 -8.35 -1.84
N GLU A 101 -13.46 -7.08 -2.05
CA GLU A 101 -12.88 -6.26 -3.12
C GLU A 101 -11.67 -5.44 -2.63
N THR A 102 -10.79 -5.11 -3.56
CA THR A 102 -9.70 -4.14 -3.41
C THR A 102 -10.04 -2.87 -4.18
N VAL A 103 -10.41 -1.81 -3.46
CA VAL A 103 -10.58 -0.47 -4.05
C VAL A 103 -9.27 0.30 -3.90
N VAL A 104 -8.70 0.73 -5.02
CA VAL A 104 -7.57 1.65 -4.99
C VAL A 104 -8.08 3.08 -4.98
N ILE A 105 -7.59 3.87 -4.02
CA ILE A 105 -7.71 5.32 -4.03
C ILE A 105 -6.42 5.91 -4.58
N TYR A 106 -6.43 6.24 -5.86
CA TYR A 106 -5.30 6.84 -6.54
C TYR A 106 -5.31 8.36 -6.40
N GLY A 107 -4.16 8.97 -6.16
CA GLY A 107 -4.03 10.42 -6.21
C GLY A 107 -2.62 10.90 -5.93
N LEU A 108 -2.30 12.09 -6.43
CA LEU A 108 -0.99 12.72 -6.25
C LEU A 108 -0.73 13.12 -4.80
N ILE A 109 0.52 13.47 -4.51
CA ILE A 109 0.91 14.01 -3.21
C ILE A 109 0.05 15.26 -2.93
N GLY A 110 -0.54 15.30 -1.73
CA GLY A 110 -1.42 16.39 -1.33
C GLY A 110 -2.89 16.24 -1.74
N SER A 111 -3.27 15.16 -2.45
CA SER A 111 -4.67 14.97 -2.86
C SER A 111 -5.64 14.67 -1.71
N GLY A 112 -5.11 14.27 -0.54
CA GLY A 112 -5.90 13.97 0.65
C GLY A 112 -5.97 12.49 1.04
N LYS A 113 -5.21 11.59 0.38
CA LYS A 113 -5.22 10.13 0.66
C LYS A 113 -5.06 9.77 2.13
N THR A 114 -3.96 10.19 2.76
CA THR A 114 -3.70 9.97 4.19
C THR A 114 -4.76 10.61 5.08
N THR A 115 -5.29 11.77 4.69
CA THR A 115 -6.38 12.42 5.43
C THR A 115 -7.64 11.55 5.41
N LEU A 116 -7.98 10.99 4.24
CA LEU A 116 -9.11 10.07 4.10
C LEU A 116 -8.89 8.78 4.89
N ALA A 117 -7.70 8.17 4.82
CA ALA A 117 -7.37 6.97 5.58
C ALA A 117 -7.47 7.19 7.10
N GLU A 118 -6.89 8.26 7.62
CA GLU A 118 -6.95 8.62 9.04
C GLU A 118 -8.38 8.96 9.48
N THR A 119 -9.16 9.64 8.63
CA THR A 119 -10.57 9.92 8.89
C THR A 119 -11.40 8.64 8.96
N LEU A 120 -11.26 7.72 8.00
CA LEU A 120 -11.97 6.43 7.99
C LEU A 120 -11.56 5.54 9.16
N PHE A 121 -10.37 5.75 9.72
CA PHE A 121 -9.95 5.08 10.95
C PHE A 121 -10.40 5.83 12.22
N GLY A 122 -11.12 6.94 12.12
CA GLY A 122 -11.58 7.73 13.27
C GLY A 122 -10.47 8.49 13.99
N ALA A 123 -9.32 8.72 13.36
CA ALA A 123 -8.17 9.42 13.95
C ALA A 123 -8.23 10.95 13.79
N ARG A 124 -9.17 11.48 12.99
CA ARG A 124 -9.31 12.94 12.75
C ARG A 124 -10.60 13.53 13.29
N HIS A 125 -11.75 13.09 12.77
CA HIS A 125 -13.04 13.65 13.14
C HIS A 125 -14.14 12.58 13.09
N THR A 126 -15.22 12.85 13.82
CA THR A 126 -16.39 11.96 13.87
C THR A 126 -17.06 11.87 12.49
N TYR A 127 -17.47 10.67 12.10
CA TYR A 127 -18.33 10.46 10.93
C TYR A 127 -19.32 9.31 11.15
N HIS A 128 -20.31 9.23 10.28
CA HIS A 128 -21.32 8.18 10.25
C HIS A 128 -21.07 7.26 9.06
N ALA A 129 -21.21 5.96 9.29
CA ALA A 129 -21.07 4.95 8.26
C ALA A 129 -22.07 3.83 8.47
N GLU A 130 -22.39 3.14 7.39
CA GLU A 130 -23.04 1.84 7.44
C GLU A 130 -21.96 0.77 7.22
N ILE A 131 -21.78 -0.12 8.19
CA ILE A 131 -20.79 -1.20 8.14
C ILE A 131 -21.51 -2.53 8.37
N ASP A 132 -21.39 -3.46 7.42
CA ASP A 132 -22.14 -4.74 7.42
C ASP A 132 -23.65 -4.54 7.68
N GLY A 133 -24.25 -3.51 7.08
CA GLY A 133 -25.67 -3.16 7.22
C GLY A 133 -26.05 -2.48 8.55
N GLN A 134 -25.08 -2.14 9.39
CA GLN A 134 -25.31 -1.47 10.68
C GLN A 134 -24.84 -0.03 10.64
N ASN A 135 -25.68 0.90 11.09
CA ASN A 135 -25.31 2.30 11.27
C ASN A 135 -24.37 2.45 12.48
N ILE A 136 -23.13 2.86 12.22
CA ILE A 136 -22.08 3.05 13.22
C ILE A 136 -21.61 4.50 13.17
N THR A 137 -21.39 5.09 14.34
CA THR A 137 -20.70 6.37 14.47
C THR A 137 -19.26 6.11 14.89
N ILE A 138 -18.31 6.50 14.06
CA ILE A 138 -16.88 6.33 14.34
C ILE A 138 -16.36 7.67 14.86
N LYS A 139 -15.93 7.71 16.13
CA LYS A 139 -15.42 8.91 16.81
C LYS A 139 -13.93 8.82 17.10
N THR A 140 -13.45 7.60 17.26
CA THR A 140 -12.09 7.30 17.69
C THR A 140 -11.53 6.08 16.95
N PRO A 141 -10.20 5.88 16.93
CA PRO A 141 -9.58 4.65 16.42
C PRO A 141 -10.10 3.37 17.07
N ARG A 142 -10.52 3.45 18.35
CA ARG A 142 -11.09 2.29 19.05
C ARG A 142 -12.44 1.87 18.46
N ASP A 143 -13.22 2.81 17.94
CA ASP A 143 -14.50 2.50 17.31
C ASP A 143 -14.29 1.81 15.97
N ALA A 144 -13.32 2.28 15.16
CA ALA A 144 -12.92 1.64 13.91
C ALA A 144 -12.40 0.21 14.14
N ILE A 145 -11.54 0.02 15.15
CA ILE A 145 -11.07 -1.31 15.55
C ILE A 145 -12.26 -2.19 15.98
N LYS A 146 -13.20 -1.70 16.80
CA LYS A 146 -14.40 -2.50 17.16
C LYS A 146 -15.24 -2.90 15.93
N ALA A 147 -15.29 -2.03 14.93
CA ALA A 147 -15.94 -2.29 13.64
C ALA A 147 -15.08 -3.14 12.68
N LYS A 148 -13.98 -3.74 13.16
CA LYS A 148 -13.04 -4.56 12.38
C LYS A 148 -12.36 -3.86 11.21
N ILE A 149 -12.09 -2.57 11.36
CA ILE A 149 -11.27 -1.78 10.42
C ILE A 149 -9.83 -1.74 10.96
N ALA A 150 -8.86 -2.07 10.10
CA ALA A 150 -7.44 -1.97 10.39
C ALA A 150 -6.78 -0.87 9.54
N LEU A 151 -5.88 -0.10 10.13
CA LEU A 151 -5.08 0.90 9.41
C LEU A 151 -3.60 0.51 9.42
N VAL A 152 -3.00 0.50 8.23
CA VAL A 152 -1.55 0.48 8.02
C VAL A 152 -1.17 1.86 7.46
N PRO A 153 -0.61 2.75 8.29
CA PRO A 153 -0.34 4.14 7.90
C PRO A 153 0.91 4.28 7.03
N GLU A 154 0.98 5.38 6.26
CA GLU A 154 2.14 5.72 5.41
C GLU A 154 3.45 5.79 6.22
N GLU A 155 3.45 6.52 7.34
CA GLU A 155 4.63 6.71 8.18
C GLU A 155 4.79 5.57 9.20
N ARG A 156 5.07 4.35 8.71
CA ARG A 156 5.15 3.12 9.52
C ARG A 156 5.97 3.24 10.81
N ARG A 157 7.11 3.96 10.78
CA ARG A 157 8.02 4.08 11.93
C ARG A 157 7.49 5.01 13.01
N LYS A 158 6.63 5.96 12.65
CA LYS A 158 6.05 6.95 13.57
C LYS A 158 4.68 6.53 14.09
N GLN A 159 3.88 5.88 13.22
CA GLN A 159 2.47 5.61 13.48
C GLN A 159 2.13 4.11 13.46
N GLY A 160 2.92 3.29 12.77
CA GLY A 160 2.62 1.87 12.52
C GLY A 160 3.32 0.88 13.45
N LEU A 161 4.47 1.22 14.02
CA LEU A 161 5.36 0.26 14.70
C LEU A 161 6.00 0.86 15.95
N PHE A 162 6.19 0.01 16.96
CA PHE A 162 7.02 0.30 18.13
C PHE A 162 8.43 -0.23 17.90
N LEU A 163 9.37 0.63 17.48
CA LEU A 163 10.69 0.21 17.01
C LEU A 163 11.55 -0.53 18.06
N SER A 164 11.33 -0.24 19.35
CA SER A 164 12.00 -0.86 20.49
C SER A 164 11.41 -2.20 20.89
N GLU A 165 10.28 -2.61 20.30
CA GLU A 165 9.62 -3.88 20.56
C GLU A 165 10.03 -4.94 19.53
N ASN A 166 9.68 -6.19 19.78
CA ASN A 166 9.91 -7.30 18.87
C ASN A 166 8.65 -7.71 18.10
N ILE A 167 8.79 -8.69 17.21
CA ILE A 167 7.68 -9.19 16.39
C ILE A 167 6.57 -9.81 17.27
N ILE A 168 6.94 -10.53 18.33
CA ILE A 168 5.96 -11.11 19.29
C ILE A 168 5.06 -10.02 19.89
N SER A 169 5.62 -8.91 20.37
CA SER A 169 4.84 -7.81 20.92
C SER A 169 3.81 -7.28 19.90
N HIS A 170 4.20 -7.15 18.63
CA HIS A 170 3.33 -6.60 17.58
C HIS A 170 2.20 -7.54 17.18
N THR A 171 2.47 -8.84 17.02
CA THR A 171 1.46 -9.81 16.56
C THR A 171 0.40 -10.14 17.61
N ASN A 172 0.60 -9.67 18.85
CA ASN A 172 -0.29 -9.93 19.97
C ASN A 172 -0.93 -8.64 20.55
N LEU A 173 -0.83 -7.49 19.87
CA LEU A 173 -1.39 -6.20 20.33
C LEU A 173 -2.90 -6.21 20.57
N HIS A 174 -3.63 -7.08 19.86
CA HIS A 174 -5.09 -7.21 19.98
C HIS A 174 -5.52 -7.99 21.23
N GLN A 175 -4.60 -8.69 21.90
CA GLN A 175 -4.91 -9.53 23.05
C GLN A 175 -4.86 -8.73 24.35
N SER A 176 -5.89 -8.88 25.19
CA SER A 176 -5.96 -8.30 26.54
C SER A 176 -5.86 -9.39 27.61
N GLY A 177 -5.26 -9.07 28.77
CA GLY A 177 -5.22 -9.95 29.95
C GLY A 177 -3.97 -10.84 30.03
N TRP A 178 -4.07 -11.94 30.80
CA TRP A 178 -2.96 -12.89 30.98
C TRP A 178 -2.69 -13.68 29.71
N ARG A 179 -1.45 -13.61 29.23
CA ARG A 179 -1.02 -14.23 27.96
C ARG A 179 -0.17 -15.46 28.22
N ARG A 180 -0.46 -16.53 27.49
CA ARG A 180 0.40 -17.73 27.46
C ARG A 180 1.55 -17.45 26.49
N LYS A 181 2.78 -17.44 27.00
CA LYS A 181 4.00 -17.21 26.18
C LYS A 181 4.06 -18.08 24.94
N GLN A 182 3.61 -19.34 25.02
CA GLN A 182 3.58 -20.25 23.89
C GLN A 182 2.63 -19.79 22.78
N THR A 183 1.46 -19.25 23.14
CA THR A 183 0.49 -18.72 22.18
C THR A 183 1.04 -17.48 21.48
N GLU A 184 1.66 -16.58 22.23
CA GLU A 184 2.28 -15.37 21.66
C GLU A 184 3.39 -15.70 20.66
N LEU A 185 4.23 -16.69 21.01
CA LEU A 185 5.27 -17.20 20.13
C LEU A 185 4.69 -17.83 18.87
N ASN A 186 3.65 -18.67 19.00
CA ASN A 186 3.01 -19.31 17.86
C ASN A 186 2.40 -18.28 16.89
N ASN A 187 1.75 -17.23 17.41
CA ASN A 187 1.19 -16.15 16.60
C ASN A 187 2.29 -15.41 15.84
N ALA A 188 3.42 -15.11 16.49
CA ALA A 188 4.56 -14.48 15.85
C ALA A 188 5.18 -15.36 14.76
N THR A 189 5.37 -16.65 15.02
CA THR A 189 5.91 -17.60 14.03
C THR A 189 4.97 -17.77 12.83
N ALA A 190 3.65 -17.83 13.07
CA ALA A 190 2.65 -17.89 12.02
C ALA A 190 2.71 -16.63 11.14
N ALA A 191 2.76 -15.44 11.74
CA ALA A 191 2.93 -14.19 11.03
C ALA A 191 4.26 -14.12 10.24
N ILE A 192 5.38 -14.55 10.84
CA ILE A 192 6.66 -14.58 10.13
C ILE A 192 6.59 -15.46 8.87
N THR A 193 5.95 -16.63 8.99
CA THR A 193 5.80 -17.58 7.88
C THR A 193 4.85 -17.03 6.82
N ALA A 194 3.66 -16.56 7.22
CA ALA A 194 2.63 -16.07 6.30
C ALA A 194 3.10 -14.82 5.52
N PHE A 195 3.92 -13.97 6.13
CA PHE A 195 4.39 -12.73 5.52
C PHE A 195 5.84 -12.80 5.02
N SER A 196 6.49 -13.96 5.10
CA SER A 196 7.90 -14.16 4.74
C SER A 196 8.81 -13.09 5.35
N ILE A 197 8.70 -12.88 6.66
CA ILE A 197 9.50 -11.88 7.39
C ILE A 197 10.90 -12.44 7.66
N SER A 198 11.92 -11.62 7.40
CA SER A 198 13.34 -11.95 7.61
C SER A 198 14.02 -10.93 8.54
N PRO A 199 14.88 -11.38 9.48
CA PRO A 199 15.20 -12.78 9.79
C PRO A 199 14.01 -13.53 10.40
N ASN A 200 14.02 -14.86 10.27
CA ASN A 200 13.03 -15.75 10.89
C ASN A 200 13.29 -15.89 12.40
N ASP A 201 13.17 -14.77 13.12
CA ASP A 201 13.33 -14.70 14.57
C ASP A 201 12.18 -13.86 15.17
N PRO A 202 11.20 -14.49 15.83
CA PRO A 202 10.13 -13.80 16.56
C PRO A 202 10.60 -12.78 17.59
N LYS A 203 11.83 -12.92 18.10
CA LYS A 203 12.41 -12.04 19.12
C LYS A 203 13.20 -10.88 18.52
N ALA A 204 13.39 -10.85 17.20
CA ALA A 204 14.06 -9.75 16.53
C ALA A 204 13.33 -8.44 16.82
N PHE A 205 14.08 -7.42 17.20
CA PHE A 205 13.54 -6.08 17.40
C PHE A 205 13.19 -5.43 16.07
N ILE A 206 12.13 -4.63 16.04
CA ILE A 206 11.65 -4.03 14.78
C ILE A 206 12.69 -3.09 14.15
N HIS A 207 13.43 -2.32 14.96
CA HIS A 207 14.47 -1.42 14.44
C HIS A 207 15.63 -2.13 13.72
N SER A 208 15.87 -3.42 14.00
CA SER A 208 16.93 -4.19 13.32
C SER A 208 16.46 -4.81 12.00
N LEU A 209 15.17 -4.75 11.68
CA LEU A 209 14.62 -5.26 10.43
C LEU A 209 14.84 -4.26 9.29
N SER A 210 14.98 -4.76 8.05
CA SER A 210 14.96 -3.90 6.86
C SER A 210 13.62 -3.19 6.68
N GLY A 211 13.58 -2.10 5.92
CA GLY A 211 12.35 -1.33 5.68
C GLY A 211 11.19 -2.16 5.14
N GLY A 212 11.46 -3.12 4.24
CA GLY A 212 10.47 -4.07 3.73
C GLY A 212 9.95 -5.03 4.80
N ASN A 213 10.82 -5.54 5.67
CA ASN A 213 10.41 -6.42 6.77
C ASN A 213 9.65 -5.66 7.86
N GLN A 214 10.02 -4.40 8.16
CA GLN A 214 9.22 -3.54 9.01
C GLN A 214 7.81 -3.36 8.45
N GLN A 215 7.68 -3.14 7.14
CA GLN A 215 6.37 -3.00 6.49
C GLN A 215 5.55 -4.28 6.60
N LYS A 216 6.15 -5.44 6.32
CA LYS A 216 5.52 -6.75 6.50
C LYS A 216 5.00 -6.92 7.93
N VAL A 217 5.79 -6.58 8.94
CA VAL A 217 5.34 -6.62 10.35
C VAL A 217 4.19 -5.64 10.61
N SER A 218 4.23 -4.43 10.03
CA SER A 218 3.18 -3.43 10.20
C SER A 218 1.83 -3.88 9.64
N ILE A 219 1.85 -4.74 8.63
CA ILE A 219 0.65 -5.39 8.10
C ILE A 219 0.30 -6.63 8.96
N ALA A 220 1.28 -7.49 9.22
CA ALA A 220 1.11 -8.76 9.92
C ALA A 220 0.56 -8.65 11.35
N LYS A 221 0.81 -7.53 12.03
CA LYS A 221 0.25 -7.27 13.36
C LYS A 221 -1.28 -7.34 13.41
N TRP A 222 -1.94 -7.10 12.27
CA TRP A 222 -3.40 -7.13 12.14
C TRP A 222 -3.95 -8.52 11.83
N ASP A 223 -3.12 -9.49 11.45
CA ASP A 223 -3.57 -10.82 10.99
C ASP A 223 -4.40 -11.55 12.06
N GLY A 224 -3.90 -11.60 13.30
CA GLY A 224 -4.62 -12.22 14.42
C GLY A 224 -5.92 -11.50 14.81
N PHE A 225 -6.08 -10.23 14.43
CA PHE A 225 -7.29 -9.45 14.68
C PHE A 225 -8.42 -9.76 13.68
N LYS A 226 -8.10 -10.36 12.51
CA LYS A 226 -9.04 -10.68 11.43
C LYS A 226 -9.95 -9.50 11.04
N PRO A 227 -9.39 -8.40 10.50
CA PRO A 227 -10.16 -7.25 10.06
C PRO A 227 -11.11 -7.64 8.92
N ASN A 228 -12.29 -7.01 8.86
CA ASN A 228 -13.16 -7.09 7.69
C ASN A 228 -12.68 -6.10 6.61
N LEU A 229 -12.04 -5.00 7.02
CA LEU A 229 -11.54 -3.94 6.14
C LEU A 229 -10.11 -3.54 6.51
N PHE A 230 -9.21 -3.53 5.54
CA PHE A 230 -7.88 -2.95 5.66
C PHE A 230 -7.82 -1.60 4.93
N LEU A 231 -7.29 -0.59 5.61
CA LEU A 231 -6.88 0.69 5.05
C LEU A 231 -5.36 0.67 4.93
N LEU A 232 -4.84 0.59 3.71
CA LEU A 232 -3.40 0.49 3.45
C LEU A 232 -2.91 1.77 2.79
N ASP A 233 -2.27 2.65 3.56
CA ASP A 233 -1.80 3.94 3.08
C ASP A 233 -0.34 3.87 2.62
N GLU A 234 -0.12 4.01 1.31
CA GLU A 234 1.20 3.90 0.64
C GLU A 234 2.02 2.69 1.16
N PRO A 235 1.45 1.47 1.17
CA PRO A 235 2.02 0.35 1.91
C PRO A 235 3.31 -0.19 1.29
N THR A 236 3.71 0.29 0.11
CA THR A 236 4.94 -0.07 -0.60
C THR A 236 6.00 1.05 -0.53
N LYS A 237 5.73 2.16 0.15
CA LYS A 237 6.68 3.28 0.25
C LYS A 237 8.02 2.81 0.84
N GLY A 238 9.12 2.97 0.10
CA GLY A 238 10.45 2.60 0.60
C GLY A 238 10.64 1.10 0.89
N VAL A 239 9.93 0.22 0.16
CA VAL A 239 10.22 -1.21 0.12
C VAL A 239 10.74 -1.60 -1.26
N ASP A 240 11.60 -2.62 -1.33
CA ASP A 240 12.10 -3.12 -2.60
C ASP A 240 11.02 -3.88 -3.40
N ILE A 241 11.34 -4.20 -4.66
CA ILE A 241 10.40 -4.87 -5.57
C ILE A 241 9.95 -6.26 -5.09
N ALA A 242 10.82 -7.00 -4.39
CA ALA A 242 10.47 -8.31 -3.83
C ALA A 242 9.46 -8.17 -2.68
N ALA A 243 9.73 -7.26 -1.74
CA ALA A 243 8.82 -6.96 -0.65
C ALA A 243 7.48 -6.40 -1.14
N LYS A 244 7.49 -5.60 -2.22
CA LYS A 244 6.26 -5.11 -2.88
C LYS A 244 5.42 -6.28 -3.40
N GLN A 245 6.03 -7.28 -4.03
CA GLN A 245 5.31 -8.47 -4.49
C GLN A 245 4.74 -9.31 -3.36
N ASP A 246 5.50 -9.49 -2.27
CA ASP A 246 5.00 -10.18 -1.08
C ASP A 246 3.75 -9.47 -0.49
N ILE A 247 3.76 -8.13 -0.47
CA ILE A 247 2.62 -7.32 -0.03
C ILE A 247 1.43 -7.49 -0.97
N PHE A 248 1.66 -7.51 -2.29
CA PHE A 248 0.60 -7.69 -3.29
C PHE A 248 -0.05 -9.08 -3.17
N GLN A 249 0.77 -10.12 -3.01
CA GLN A 249 0.28 -11.48 -2.80
C GLN A 249 -0.51 -11.57 -1.49
N PHE A 250 -0.05 -10.91 -0.43
CA PHE A 250 -0.79 -10.85 0.83
C PHE A 250 -2.17 -10.22 0.63
N ILE A 251 -2.26 -9.08 -0.05
CA ILE A 251 -3.54 -8.37 -0.30
C ILE A 251 -4.52 -9.26 -1.06
N ARG A 252 -4.04 -10.01 -2.07
CA ARG A 252 -4.87 -11.02 -2.75
C ARG A 252 -5.36 -12.09 -1.79
N ASN A 253 -4.45 -12.66 -1.00
CA ASN A 253 -4.81 -13.72 -0.06
C ASN A 253 -5.86 -13.26 0.96
N ILE A 254 -5.76 -12.05 1.53
CA ILE A 254 -6.76 -11.59 2.50
C ILE A 254 -8.11 -11.29 1.84
N THR A 255 -8.09 -10.82 0.59
CA THR A 255 -9.33 -10.55 -0.15
C THR A 255 -10.00 -11.82 -0.65
N ASP A 256 -9.22 -12.85 -1.02
CA ASP A 256 -9.73 -14.20 -1.32
C ASP A 256 -10.34 -14.86 -0.07
N ASN A 257 -9.84 -14.53 1.11
CA ASN A 257 -10.38 -14.97 2.40
C ASN A 257 -11.49 -14.06 2.96
N GLY A 258 -12.02 -13.14 2.14
CA GLY A 258 -13.23 -12.35 2.44
C GLY A 258 -13.01 -11.00 3.13
N SER A 259 -11.77 -10.62 3.44
CA SER A 259 -11.48 -9.24 3.87
C SER A 259 -11.57 -8.28 2.68
N SER A 260 -11.82 -7.00 2.91
CA SER A 260 -11.79 -5.99 1.84
C SER A 260 -10.64 -5.02 2.08
N VAL A 261 -10.20 -4.33 1.03
CA VAL A 261 -9.03 -3.46 1.09
C VAL A 261 -9.36 -2.12 0.44
N ILE A 262 -9.04 -1.02 1.14
CA ILE A 262 -8.82 0.29 0.52
C ILE A 262 -7.31 0.50 0.46
N TYR A 263 -6.79 0.59 -0.77
CA TYR A 263 -5.37 0.75 -1.04
C TYR A 263 -5.10 2.18 -1.53
N PHE A 264 -4.41 2.98 -0.74
CA PHE A 264 -4.08 4.36 -1.11
C PHE A 264 -2.67 4.40 -1.72
N THR A 265 -2.54 4.96 -2.92
CA THR A 265 -1.24 5.04 -3.61
C THR A 265 -1.17 6.21 -4.58
N GLY A 266 0.03 6.74 -4.77
CA GLY A 266 0.38 7.65 -5.86
C GLY A 266 1.06 6.96 -7.05
N GLU A 267 1.29 5.65 -6.99
CA GLU A 267 2.02 4.88 -8.00
C GLU A 267 1.05 4.20 -8.99
N GLN A 268 1.16 4.56 -10.27
CA GLN A 268 0.24 4.11 -11.32
C GLN A 268 0.22 2.60 -11.49
N ASP A 269 1.42 2.00 -11.51
CA ASP A 269 1.56 0.55 -11.63
C ASP A 269 0.82 -0.18 -10.50
N GLU A 270 0.83 0.36 -9.29
CA GLU A 270 0.13 -0.27 -8.17
C GLU A 270 -1.37 -0.21 -8.37
N ALA A 271 -1.88 0.97 -8.76
CA ALA A 271 -3.29 1.17 -9.01
C ALA A 271 -3.84 0.22 -10.08
N LEU A 272 -3.12 0.06 -11.19
CA LEU A 272 -3.57 -0.77 -12.32
C LEU A 272 -3.44 -2.28 -12.04
N HIS A 273 -2.49 -2.70 -11.20
CA HIS A 273 -2.22 -4.14 -10.99
C HIS A 273 -3.02 -4.77 -9.84
N ILE A 274 -3.39 -3.99 -8.81
CA ILE A 274 -4.01 -4.54 -7.60
C ILE A 274 -5.52 -4.25 -7.49
N ALA A 275 -6.00 -3.22 -8.16
CA ALA A 275 -7.38 -2.78 -8.02
C ALA A 275 -8.38 -3.78 -8.60
N ASP A 276 -9.53 -3.90 -7.96
CA ASP A 276 -10.79 -4.28 -8.60
C ASP A 276 -11.49 -3.04 -9.17
N ARG A 277 -11.37 -1.91 -8.46
CA ARG A 277 -11.90 -0.58 -8.81
C ARG A 277 -10.91 0.51 -8.43
N ILE A 278 -10.84 1.57 -9.22
CA ILE A 278 -9.97 2.73 -8.98
C ILE A 278 -10.85 3.96 -8.77
N LEU A 279 -10.71 4.60 -7.60
CA LEU A 279 -11.26 5.91 -7.29
C LEU A 279 -10.15 6.94 -7.38
N ILE A 280 -10.34 7.98 -8.19
CA ILE A 280 -9.35 9.04 -8.36
C ILE A 280 -9.66 10.17 -7.40
N LEU A 281 -8.75 10.44 -6.47
CA LEU A 281 -8.80 11.52 -5.50
C LEU A 281 -7.88 12.66 -5.94
N ALA A 282 -8.46 13.83 -6.21
CA ALA A 282 -7.73 15.05 -6.53
C ALA A 282 -8.31 16.23 -5.72
N ASN A 283 -7.44 17.02 -5.10
CA ASN A 283 -7.83 18.20 -4.30
C ASN A 283 -8.97 17.92 -3.30
N GLY A 284 -8.91 16.77 -2.60
CA GLY A 284 -9.90 16.36 -1.61
C GLY A 284 -11.26 15.91 -2.19
N LYS A 285 -11.37 15.70 -3.50
CA LYS A 285 -12.61 15.29 -4.20
C LYS A 285 -12.39 14.02 -5.02
N PHE A 286 -13.40 13.14 -5.08
CA PHE A 286 -13.41 12.07 -6.06
C PHE A 286 -13.76 12.63 -7.43
N VAL A 287 -12.87 12.42 -8.40
CA VAL A 287 -13.01 12.89 -9.78
C VAL A 287 -13.72 11.86 -10.64
N GLY A 288 -13.55 10.57 -10.34
CA GLY A 288 -14.21 9.49 -11.03
C GLY A 288 -13.88 8.13 -10.45
N GLU A 289 -14.68 7.15 -10.86
CA GLU A 289 -14.51 5.74 -10.57
C GLU A 289 -14.34 4.99 -11.88
N TYR A 290 -13.34 4.12 -11.96
CA TYR A 290 -12.96 3.41 -13.18
C TYR A 290 -12.59 1.97 -12.88
N LEU A 291 -12.71 1.11 -13.89
CA LEU A 291 -12.08 -0.19 -13.87
C LEU A 291 -10.60 -0.05 -14.30
N PRO A 292 -9.70 -0.88 -13.77
CA PRO A 292 -8.29 -0.87 -14.17
C PRO A 292 -8.10 -1.12 -15.67
N SER A 293 -8.98 -1.92 -16.28
CA SER A 293 -8.98 -2.23 -17.73
C SER A 293 -9.26 -1.01 -18.60
N ASP A 294 -9.88 0.03 -18.05
CA ASP A 294 -10.39 1.17 -18.80
C ASP A 294 -9.41 2.35 -18.75
N LEU A 295 -8.29 2.20 -18.03
CA LEU A 295 -7.29 3.25 -17.81
C LEU A 295 -5.90 2.82 -18.27
N SER A 296 -5.27 3.69 -19.04
CA SER A 296 -3.81 3.70 -19.22
C SER A 296 -3.12 4.43 -18.06
N PRO A 297 -1.82 4.16 -17.80
CA PRO A 297 -1.03 4.92 -16.82
C PRO A 297 -1.08 6.44 -17.05
N GLU A 298 -1.04 6.87 -18.32
CA GLU A 298 -1.09 8.28 -18.70
C GLU A 298 -2.44 8.93 -18.39
N GLN A 299 -3.55 8.25 -18.70
CA GLN A 299 -4.90 8.73 -18.36
C GLN A 299 -5.08 8.87 -16.86
N LEU A 300 -4.60 7.89 -16.10
CA LEU A 300 -4.68 7.88 -14.64
C LEU A 300 -3.89 9.06 -14.03
N LEU A 301 -2.74 9.44 -14.60
CA LEU A 301 -2.02 10.66 -14.24
C LEU A 301 -2.84 11.92 -14.53
N HIS A 302 -3.30 12.10 -15.76
CA HIS A 302 -3.97 13.32 -16.20
C HIS A 302 -5.27 13.58 -15.43
N LEU A 303 -6.03 12.54 -15.13
CA LEU A 303 -7.23 12.62 -14.29
C LEU A 303 -6.91 13.10 -12.88
N SER A 304 -5.77 12.67 -12.31
CA SER A 304 -5.35 13.06 -10.96
C SER A 304 -4.78 14.49 -10.86
N GLU A 305 -4.29 15.04 -11.98
CA GLU A 305 -3.87 16.45 -12.09
C GLU A 305 -5.07 17.41 -12.21
N GLY A 306 -6.26 16.89 -12.51
CA GLY A 306 -7.48 17.66 -12.72
C GLY A 306 -7.58 18.29 -14.11
N SER A 307 -6.80 17.79 -15.08
CA SER A 307 -6.62 18.42 -16.40
C SER A 307 -7.56 17.89 -17.50
N TYR A 308 -8.34 16.83 -17.27
CA TYR A 308 -9.26 16.26 -18.26
C TYR A 308 -10.47 15.59 -17.60
N SER A 309 -11.67 15.76 -18.17
CA SER A 309 -12.84 14.92 -17.91
C SER A 309 -13.01 13.98 -19.10
N ILE A 310 -12.93 12.66 -18.88
CA ILE A 310 -13.26 11.69 -19.92
C ILE A 310 -14.77 11.77 -20.13
N GLU A 311 -15.21 12.24 -21.30
CA GLU A 311 -16.62 12.20 -21.69
C GLU A 311 -17.08 10.74 -21.66
N SER A 312 -18.03 10.46 -20.77
CA SER A 312 -18.69 9.17 -20.65
C SER A 312 -19.29 8.79 -22.00
N HIS A 313 -18.73 7.78 -22.66
CA HIS A 313 -19.42 7.15 -23.78
C HIS A 313 -20.57 6.34 -23.20
N SER A 314 -21.77 6.90 -23.39
CA SER A 314 -23.09 6.30 -23.15
C SER A 314 -23.30 5.00 -23.92
#